data_AF-A0A162IUM0-F1
#
_entry.id   AF-A0A162IUM0-F1
#
_cell.length_a   1.000
_cell.length_b   1.000
_cell.length_c   1.000
_cell.angle_alpha   90.00
_cell.angle_beta   90.00
_cell.angle_gamma   90.00
#
_symmetry.space_group_name_H-M   'P 1'
#
loop_
_entity.id
_entity.type
_entity.pdbx_description
1 polymer ?
#
loop_
_entity_poly.entity_id
_entity_poly.type
_entity_poly.pdbx_seq_one_letter_code
_entity_poly.pdbx_strand_id
1 'polypeptide(L)'
;MILAGLAFAHISFLDYYSSQNPIPVKMRAYVDEHFNCEDLAVNYMASLLTGEGPLLVNGRDPHVSFVPSVGISTRPGHLEARSRCLNDFVEMLGCMPLIDETARIELGVTVS
;
A
#
# COMPACT_ATOMS: atom_id res chain seq x y z
N MET A 1 4.59 3.08 4.26
CA MET A 1 3.69 2.25 3.39
C MET A 1 4.14 0.81 3.40
N ILE A 2 3.22 -0.15 3.22
CA ILE A 2 3.50 -1.60 3.14
C ILE A 2 2.88 -2.16 1.85
N LEU A 3 3.60 -3.03 1.14
CA LEU A 3 3.08 -3.71 -0.05
C LEU A 3 1.95 -4.66 0.35
N ALA A 4 0.76 -4.51 -0.25
CA ALA A 4 -0.41 -5.31 0.11
C ALA A 4 -0.20 -6.82 -0.07
N GLY A 5 0.66 -7.24 -1.01
CA GLY A 5 1.02 -8.64 -1.22
C GLY A 5 1.82 -9.29 -0.09
N LEU A 6 2.29 -8.52 0.90
CA LEU A 6 3.05 -9.00 2.06
C LEU A 6 2.51 -8.39 3.37
N ALA A 7 1.19 -8.17 3.43
CA ALA A 7 0.54 -7.53 4.57
C ALA A 7 -0.62 -8.35 5.13
N PHE A 8 -0.87 -8.17 6.42
CA PHE A 8 -2.17 -8.45 7.02
C PHE A 8 -2.88 -7.11 7.23
N ALA A 9 -4.17 -7.07 6.87
CA ALA A 9 -5.00 -5.89 7.03
C ALA A 9 -6.40 -6.31 7.49
N HIS A 10 -7.08 -5.43 8.23
CA HIS A 10 -8.47 -5.67 8.60
C HIS A 10 -9.36 -5.59 7.35
N ILE A 11 -10.33 -6.51 7.22
CA ILE A 11 -11.18 -6.62 6.01
C ILE A 11 -11.96 -5.34 5.72
N SER A 12 -12.28 -4.53 6.74
CA SER A 12 -12.99 -3.26 6.58
C SER A 12 -12.32 -2.29 5.61
N PHE A 13 -10.99 -2.31 5.48
CA PHE A 13 -10.29 -1.48 4.50
C PHE A 13 -10.58 -1.91 3.07
N LEU A 14 -10.73 -3.22 2.84
CA LEU A 14 -11.12 -3.77 1.53
C LEU A 14 -12.62 -3.57 1.26
N ASP A 15 -13.46 -3.64 2.30
CA ASP A 15 -14.89 -3.33 2.18
C ASP A 15 -15.09 -1.87 1.78
N TYR A 16 -14.39 -0.95 2.42
CA TYR A 16 -14.41 0.46 2.03
C TYR A 16 -13.82 0.65 0.63
N TYR A 17 -12.68 0.03 0.32
CA TYR A 17 -12.08 0.08 -1.01
C TYR A 17 -13.00 -0.44 -2.10
N SER A 18 -13.87 -1.42 -1.81
CA SER A 18 -14.79 -2.02 -2.77
C SER A 18 -16.17 -1.35 -2.78
N SER A 19 -16.40 -0.40 -1.88
CA SER A 19 -17.68 0.29 -1.74
C SER A 19 -18.02 1.19 -2.93
N GLN A 20 -19.28 1.65 -2.96
CA GLN A 20 -19.77 2.63 -3.94
C GLN A 20 -19.54 4.09 -3.49
N ASN A 21 -18.74 4.32 -2.44
CA ASN A 21 -18.37 5.68 -2.07
C ASN A 21 -17.57 6.33 -3.23
N PRO A 22 -17.82 7.61 -3.58
CA PRO A 22 -17.15 8.27 -4.71
C PRO A 22 -15.62 8.22 -4.68
N ILE A 23 -15.02 8.29 -3.48
CA ILE A 23 -13.56 8.26 -3.32
C ILE A 23 -12.97 6.93 -3.80
N PRO A 24 -13.32 5.77 -3.20
CA PRO A 24 -12.76 4.49 -3.63
C PRO A 24 -13.19 4.12 -5.05
N VAL A 25 -14.37 4.52 -5.54
CA VAL A 25 -14.76 4.33 -6.96
C VAL A 25 -13.77 5.02 -7.90
N LYS A 26 -13.43 6.29 -7.63
CA LYS A 26 -12.47 7.05 -8.43
C LYS A 26 -11.07 6.45 -8.37
N MET A 27 -10.62 6.03 -7.19
CA MET A 27 -9.31 5.40 -7.01
C MET A 27 -9.22 4.04 -7.72
N ARG A 28 -10.26 3.19 -7.62
CA ARG A 28 -10.31 1.91 -8.34
C ARG A 28 -10.24 2.11 -9.86
N ALA A 29 -11.01 3.07 -10.39
CA ALA A 29 -10.97 3.38 -11.83
C ALA A 29 -9.57 3.80 -12.29
N TYR A 30 -8.87 4.61 -11.50
CA TYR A 30 -7.48 5.00 -11.78
C TYR A 30 -6.51 3.81 -11.74
N VAL A 31 -6.62 2.95 -10.71
CA VAL A 31 -5.82 1.73 -10.57
C VAL A 31 -6.04 0.79 -11.77
N ASP A 32 -7.28 0.59 -12.17
CA ASP A 32 -7.65 -0.25 -13.32
C ASP A 32 -7.08 0.31 -14.63
N GLU A 33 -7.17 1.63 -14.84
CA GLU A 33 -6.64 2.31 -16.03
C GLU A 33 -5.11 2.17 -16.15
N HIS A 34 -4.39 2.32 -15.02
CA HIS A 34 -2.92 2.32 -15.00
C HIS A 34 -2.32 0.92 -14.80
N PHE A 35 -3.15 -0.06 -14.43
CA PHE A 35 -2.76 -1.43 -14.11
C PHE A 35 -1.57 -1.49 -13.13
N ASN A 36 -1.63 -0.66 -12.08
CA ASN A 36 -0.59 -0.48 -11.08
C ASN A 36 -1.19 0.22 -9.84
N CYS A 37 -0.41 0.30 -8.75
CA CYS A 37 -0.67 1.18 -7.61
C CYS A 37 -1.89 0.80 -6.74
N GLU A 38 -2.37 -0.44 -6.83
CA GLU A 38 -3.43 -0.97 -5.96
C GLU A 38 -3.01 -0.96 -4.49
N ASP A 39 -1.74 -1.27 -4.23
CA ASP A 39 -1.19 -1.27 -2.87
C ASP A 39 -1.06 0.15 -2.30
N LEU A 40 -0.66 1.12 -3.12
CA LEU A 40 -0.67 2.54 -2.79
C LEU A 40 -2.09 3.00 -2.43
N ALA A 41 -3.10 2.64 -3.23
CA ALA A 41 -4.49 3.00 -2.97
C ALA A 41 -4.93 2.51 -1.58
N VAL A 42 -4.65 1.25 -1.25
CA VAL A 42 -4.98 0.66 0.06
C VAL A 42 -4.27 1.38 1.21
N ASN A 43 -2.98 1.74 1.06
CA ASN A 43 -2.26 2.50 2.09
C ASN A 43 -2.85 3.91 2.29
N TYR A 44 -3.21 4.61 1.21
CA TYR A 44 -3.83 5.93 1.28
C TYR A 44 -5.17 5.88 2.02
N MET A 45 -6.03 4.92 1.70
CA MET A 45 -7.32 4.77 2.38
C MET A 45 -7.17 4.36 3.83
N ALA A 46 -6.28 3.40 4.14
CA ALA A 46 -6.04 2.99 5.51
C ALA A 46 -5.62 4.20 6.35
N SER A 47 -4.62 4.96 5.88
CA SER A 47 -4.13 6.15 6.57
C SER A 47 -5.20 7.26 6.65
N LEU A 48 -6.01 7.45 5.61
CA LEU A 48 -7.11 8.42 5.60
C LEU A 48 -8.19 8.07 6.63
N LEU A 49 -8.50 6.78 6.79
CA LEU A 49 -9.55 6.31 7.68
C LEU A 49 -9.11 6.25 9.15
N THR A 50 -7.85 5.94 9.42
CA THR A 50 -7.34 5.78 10.80
C THR A 50 -6.58 7.00 11.32
N GLY A 51 -5.96 7.78 10.43
CA GLY A 51 -4.97 8.80 10.81
C GLY A 51 -3.64 8.19 11.30
N GLU A 52 -3.38 6.91 11.01
CA GLU A 52 -2.21 6.17 11.48
C GLU A 52 -1.38 5.64 10.30
N GLY A 53 -0.06 5.53 10.53
CA GLY A 53 0.84 4.87 9.58
C GLY A 53 0.88 3.35 9.78
N PRO A 54 1.38 2.59 8.78
CA PRO A 54 1.42 1.14 8.87
C PRO A 54 2.62 0.66 9.72
N LEU A 55 2.44 -0.46 10.42
CA LEU A 55 3.47 -1.08 11.25
C LEU A 55 4.33 -2.06 10.44
N LEU A 56 5.65 -1.85 10.44
CA LEU A 56 6.59 -2.83 9.86
C LEU A 56 6.80 -4.01 10.81
N VAL A 57 6.62 -5.24 10.33
CA VAL A 57 6.89 -6.45 11.12
C VAL A 57 8.03 -7.23 10.49
N ASN A 58 9.15 -7.31 11.20
CA ASN A 58 10.30 -8.12 10.78
C ASN A 58 10.11 -9.55 11.29
N GLY A 59 9.91 -10.48 10.35
CA GLY A 59 9.83 -11.91 10.62
C GLY A 59 11.17 -12.49 11.08
N ARG A 60 11.14 -13.75 11.54
CA ARG A 60 12.35 -14.49 11.92
C ARG A 60 13.32 -14.66 10.76
N ASP A 61 12.76 -15.05 9.63
CA ASP A 61 13.50 -15.30 8.42
C ASP A 61 13.24 -14.17 7.41
N PRO A 62 14.23 -13.79 6.59
CA PRO A 62 14.05 -12.78 5.58
C PRO A 62 13.00 -13.23 4.55
N HIS A 63 12.26 -12.25 4.01
CA HIS A 63 11.33 -12.51 2.92
C HIS A 63 12.07 -13.09 1.70
N VAL A 64 11.56 -14.22 1.20
CA VAL A 64 12.00 -14.81 -0.06
C VAL A 64 11.02 -14.37 -1.14
N SER A 65 11.49 -13.55 -2.07
CA SER A 65 10.68 -13.08 -3.20
C SER A 65 10.55 -14.17 -4.26
N PHE A 66 9.31 -14.57 -4.56
CA PHE A 66 8.96 -15.44 -5.67
C PHE A 66 8.49 -14.64 -6.90
N VAL A 67 8.88 -13.37 -7.00
CA VAL A 67 8.52 -12.52 -8.14
C VAL A 67 9.09 -13.14 -9.42
N PRO A 68 8.25 -13.41 -10.43
CA PRO A 68 8.72 -13.97 -11.69
C PRO A 68 9.69 -13.02 -12.40
N SER A 69 10.55 -13.57 -13.25
CA SER A 69 11.52 -12.79 -14.05
C SER A 69 10.86 -11.78 -14.99
N VAL A 70 9.57 -11.95 -15.27
CA VAL A 70 8.75 -11.05 -16.07
C VAL A 70 7.52 -10.66 -15.25
N GLY A 71 7.37 -9.35 -14.98
CA GLY A 71 6.22 -8.81 -14.26
C GLY A 71 6.06 -7.32 -14.51
N ILE A 72 5.01 -6.72 -13.93
CA ILE A 72 4.79 -5.26 -14.00
C ILE A 72 5.96 -4.52 -13.36
N SER A 73 6.46 -5.04 -12.24
CA SER A 73 7.57 -4.48 -11.46
C SER A 73 8.92 -4.48 -12.19
N THR A 74 9.08 -5.32 -13.22
CA THR A 74 10.32 -5.42 -14.00
C THR A 74 10.31 -4.55 -15.26
N ARG A 75 9.19 -3.88 -15.58
CA ARG A 75 9.07 -3.04 -16.77
C ARG A 75 9.83 -1.71 -16.59
N PRO A 76 10.47 -1.17 -17.64
CA PRO A 76 11.03 0.18 -17.61
C PRO A 76 9.94 1.21 -17.25
N GLY A 77 10.27 2.19 -16.42
CA GLY A 77 9.30 3.23 -16.02
C GLY A 77 8.38 2.86 -14.85
N HIS A 78 8.54 1.66 -14.25
CA HIS A 78 7.63 1.21 -13.19
C HIS A 78 7.69 2.11 -11.94
N LEU A 79 8.88 2.52 -11.50
CA LEU A 79 9.02 3.38 -10.31
C LEU A 79 8.51 4.80 -10.56
N GLU A 80 8.68 5.31 -11.78
CA GLU A 80 8.16 6.59 -12.23
C GLU A 80 6.62 6.57 -12.26
N ALA A 81 6.04 5.47 -12.75
CA ALA A 81 4.59 5.25 -12.70
C ALA A 81 4.09 5.23 -11.24
N ARG A 82 4.77 4.51 -10.33
CA ARG A 82 4.41 4.50 -8.91
C ARG A 82 4.53 5.88 -8.26
N SER A 83 5.56 6.64 -8.61
CA SER A 83 5.74 8.01 -8.12
C SER A 83 4.63 8.95 -8.59
N ARG A 84 4.13 8.74 -9.81
CA ARG A 84 2.97 9.47 -10.33
C ARG A 84 1.69 9.14 -9.54
N CYS A 85 1.43 7.86 -9.29
CA CYS A 85 0.27 7.43 -8.50
C CYS A 85 0.21 8.10 -7.11
N LEU A 86 1.36 8.31 -6.45
CA LEU A 86 1.42 9.04 -5.18
C LEU A 86 0.84 10.45 -5.33
N ASN A 87 1.29 11.21 -6.32
CA ASN A 87 0.85 12.59 -6.51
C ASN A 87 -0.62 12.65 -6.96
N ASP A 88 -1.01 11.77 -7.89
CA ASP A 88 -2.36 11.76 -8.42
C ASP A 88 -3.38 11.41 -7.31
N PHE A 89 -3.05 10.50 -6.37
CA PHE A 89 -3.91 10.22 -5.22
C PHE A 89 -4.03 11.41 -4.25
N VAL A 90 -2.96 12.18 -4.04
CA VAL A 90 -3.03 13.43 -3.26
C VAL A 90 -4.00 14.41 -3.90
N GLU A 91 -3.91 14.60 -5.22
CA GLU A 91 -4.82 15.47 -5.96
C GLU A 91 -6.27 14.98 -5.90
N MET A 92 -6.49 13.66 -6.01
CA MET A 92 -7.83 13.07 -5.93
C MET A 92 -8.48 13.23 -4.56
N LEU A 93 -7.69 13.11 -3.48
CA LEU A 93 -8.18 13.17 -2.11
C LEU A 93 -8.16 14.59 -1.52
N GLY A 94 -7.46 15.53 -2.17
CA GLY A 94 -7.30 16.91 -1.71
C GLY A 94 -6.36 17.06 -0.51
N CYS A 95 -5.65 16.00 -0.11
CA CYS A 95 -4.69 16.01 0.99
C CYS A 95 -3.69 14.86 0.85
N MET A 96 -2.60 14.91 1.62
CA MET A 96 -1.67 13.79 1.80
C MET A 96 -2.07 13.02 3.08
N PRO A 97 -2.78 11.88 2.97
CA PRO A 97 -3.17 11.11 4.15
C PRO A 97 -2.07 10.18 4.66
N LEU A 98 -1.04 9.88 3.86
CA LEU A 98 0.03 8.99 4.29
C LEU A 98 0.81 9.59 5.46
N ILE A 99 0.94 8.80 6.52
CA ILE A 99 1.69 9.16 7.71
C ILE A 99 3.05 8.45 7.66
N ASP A 100 4.11 9.21 7.91
CA ASP A 100 5.45 8.66 8.09
C ASP A 100 5.51 7.92 9.44
N GLU A 101 5.93 6.66 9.41
CA GLU A 101 5.91 5.77 10.56
C GLU A 101 7.26 5.06 10.67
N THR A 102 7.79 5.04 11.90
CA THR A 102 9.10 4.44 12.21
C THR A 102 8.97 3.26 13.16
N ALA A 103 7.79 3.05 13.75
CA ALA A 103 7.47 1.91 14.56
C ALA A 103 7.64 0.61 13.78
N ARG A 104 8.21 -0.38 14.46
CA ARG A 104 8.40 -1.72 13.92
C ARG A 104 8.37 -2.77 15.02
N ILE A 105 7.90 -3.96 14.67
CA ILE A 105 7.99 -5.15 15.51
C ILE A 105 9.21 -5.96 15.05
N GLU A 106 10.06 -6.29 16.01
CA GLU A 106 11.24 -7.14 15.81
C GLU A 106 11.19 -8.31 16.79
N LEU A 107 11.90 -9.40 16.46
CA LEU A 107 12.08 -10.48 17.42
C LEU A 107 12.89 -9.98 18.62
N GLY A 108 12.33 -10.12 19.81
CA GLY A 108 13.05 -9.91 21.05
C GLY A 108 14.16 -10.94 21.23
N VAL A 109 15.16 -10.59 22.06
CA VAL A 109 16.18 -11.55 22.49
C VAL A 109 15.51 -12.55 23.44
N THR A 110 15.29 -13.78 22.98
CA THR A 110 14.98 -14.89 23.89
C THR A 110 16.23 -15.23 24.69
N VAL A 111 16.29 -14.75 25.94
CA VAL A 111 17.28 -15.20 26.91
C VAL A 111 16.81 -16.54 27.44
N SER A 112 17.30 -17.64 26.86
CA SER A 112 17.10 -19.01 27.36
C SER A 112 18.27 -19.44 28.24
#